data_AF-A0A401LQJ6-F1
#
_entry.id   AF-A0A401LQJ6-F1
#
_cell.length_a   1.000
_cell.length_b   1.000
_cell.length_c   1.000
_cell.angle_alpha   90.00
_cell.angle_beta   90.00
_cell.angle_gamma   90.00
#
_symmetry.space_group_name_H-M   'P 1'
#
loop_
_entity.id
_entity.type
_entity.pdbx_description
1 polymer ?
#
loop_
_entity_poly.entity_id
_entity_poly.type
_entity_poly.pdbx_seq_one_letter_code
_entity_poly.pdbx_strand_id
1 'polypeptide(L)'
;MEEMDYGIERGLDRNLLERLAELTFVKEGKELFITGSSGTDKSYIATALGYRACQKGMKVLYANTAKLMGQLKVAKAKGSILRELKKIERTDMLILDDFGIHPFDAGGRMNLMDIIEDRHG
;
A
#
# COMPACT_ATOMS: atom_id res chain seq x y z
N MET A 1 4.95 -13.35 -20.00
CA MET A 1 5.15 -13.91 -18.65
C MET A 1 6.52 -13.40 -18.25
N GLU A 2 6.60 -12.21 -17.66
CA GLU A 2 7.89 -11.68 -17.22
C GLU A 2 8.29 -12.42 -15.95
N GLU A 3 9.42 -13.10 -16.03
CA GLU A 3 10.08 -13.75 -14.91
C GLU A 3 10.32 -12.71 -13.81
N MET A 4 9.62 -12.86 -12.69
CA MET A 4 10.11 -12.30 -11.45
C MET A 4 11.45 -12.98 -11.18
N ASP A 5 12.55 -12.28 -11.41
CA ASP A 5 13.90 -12.77 -11.16
C ASP A 5 14.08 -12.92 -9.63
N TYR A 6 13.79 -14.12 -9.12
CA TYR A 6 13.93 -14.49 -7.71
C TYR A 6 15.39 -14.82 -7.39
N GLY A 7 16.31 -13.93 -7.74
CA GLY A 7 17.73 -14.05 -7.40
C GLY A 7 17.91 -14.39 -5.92
N ILE A 8 18.51 -15.55 -5.67
CA ILE A 8 18.74 -16.22 -4.38
C ILE A 8 19.53 -15.34 -3.38
N GLU A 9 20.09 -14.21 -3.83
CA GLU A 9 20.85 -13.26 -3.00
C GLU A 9 20.03 -12.44 -1.97
N ARG A 10 18.69 -12.51 -1.98
CA ARG A 10 17.84 -11.58 -1.20
C ARG A 10 17.34 -12.10 0.15
N GLY A 11 17.60 -13.36 0.50
CA GLY A 11 17.11 -13.96 1.76
C GLY A 11 15.59 -14.03 1.88
N LEU A 12 14.86 -13.83 0.78
CA LEU A 12 13.41 -13.87 0.72
C LEU A 12 12.93 -15.32 0.60
N ASP A 13 12.08 -15.76 1.52
CA ASP A 13 11.44 -17.08 1.45
C ASP A 13 10.50 -17.14 0.23
N ARG A 14 10.89 -17.93 -0.76
CA ARG A 14 10.10 -18.14 -1.98
C ARG A 14 8.70 -18.66 -1.70
N ASN A 15 8.53 -19.54 -0.70
CA ASN A 15 7.21 -20.07 -0.34
C ASN A 15 6.31 -18.97 0.23
N LEU A 16 6.89 -18.02 0.97
CA LEU A 16 6.17 -16.86 1.45
C LEU A 16 5.71 -15.97 0.30
N LEU A 17 6.59 -15.70 -0.67
CA LEU A 17 6.24 -14.87 -1.85
C LEU A 17 5.16 -15.53 -2.70
N GLU A 18 5.23 -16.83 -2.94
CA GLU A 18 4.20 -17.58 -3.66
C GLU A 18 2.86 -17.53 -2.92
N ARG A 19 2.85 -17.69 -1.59
CA ARG A 19 1.65 -17.52 -0.77
C ARG A 19 1.09 -16.10 -0.82
N LEU A 20 1.93 -15.06 -0.76
CA LEU A 20 1.50 -13.67 -0.86
C LEU A 20 0.93 -13.35 -2.25
N ALA A 21 1.46 -13.97 -3.31
CA ALA A 21 0.98 -13.81 -4.68
C ALA A 21 -0.44 -14.39 -4.89
N GLU A 22 -0.95 -15.20 -3.95
CA GLU A 22 -2.36 -15.60 -3.96
C GLU A 22 -3.32 -14.47 -3.56
N LEU A 23 -2.80 -13.44 -2.88
CA LEU A 23 -3.53 -12.23 -2.46
C LEU A 23 -4.71 -12.51 -1.53
N THR A 24 -4.65 -13.62 -0.78
CA THR A 24 -5.70 -13.98 0.20
C THR A 24 -5.83 -12.90 1.29
N PHE A 25 -4.73 -12.26 1.69
CA PHE A 25 -4.76 -11.17 2.68
C PHE A 25 -5.61 -9.97 2.22
N VAL A 26 -5.62 -9.66 0.91
CA VAL A 26 -6.47 -8.58 0.36
C VAL A 26 -7.95 -8.94 0.52
N LYS A 27 -8.31 -10.20 0.21
CA LYS A 27 -9.69 -10.69 0.33
C LYS A 27 -10.17 -10.79 1.78
N GLU A 28 -9.26 -11.06 2.70
CA GLU A 28 -9.52 -11.14 4.14
C GLU A 28 -9.49 -9.77 4.82
N GLY A 29 -9.22 -8.68 4.08
CA GLY A 29 -9.10 -7.34 4.66
C GLY A 29 -7.94 -7.20 5.64
N LYS A 30 -6.85 -7.96 5.46
CA LYS A 30 -5.67 -7.94 6.32
C LYS A 30 -4.57 -7.04 5.77
N GLU A 31 -3.87 -6.37 6.66
CA GLU A 31 -2.72 -5.54 6.34
C GLU A 31 -1.46 -6.39 6.13
N LEU A 32 -0.59 -5.92 5.22
CA LEU A 32 0.72 -6.51 4.98
C LEU A 32 1.80 -5.45 5.21
N PHE A 33 2.61 -5.64 6.25
CA PHE A 33 3.79 -4.82 6.50
C PHE A 33 5.02 -5.49 5.90
N ILE A 34 5.70 -4.80 4.98
CA ILE A 34 6.99 -5.21 4.43
C ILE A 34 8.07 -4.39 5.12
N THR A 35 8.88 -5.05 5.96
CA THR A 35 9.92 -4.41 6.77
C THR A 35 11.31 -4.92 6.39
N GLY A 36 12.33 -4.13 6.72
CA GLY A 36 13.72 -4.45 6.39
C GLY A 36 14.56 -3.18 6.19
N SER A 37 15.88 -3.33 6.07
CA SER A 37 16.82 -2.23 5.83
C SER A 37 16.53 -1.47 4.53
N SER A 38 16.95 -0.21 4.39
CA SER A 38 16.85 0.51 3.10
C SER A 38 17.56 -0.26 1.98
N GLY A 39 17.06 -0.15 0.75
CA GLY A 39 17.65 -0.85 -0.41
C GLY A 39 17.36 -2.36 -0.51
N THR A 40 16.43 -2.89 0.29
CA THR A 40 16.05 -4.33 0.29
C THR A 40 14.83 -4.65 -0.57
N ASP A 41 14.60 -3.90 -1.65
CA ASP A 41 13.54 -4.17 -2.64
C ASP A 41 12.11 -4.22 -2.10
N LYS A 42 11.84 -3.64 -0.92
CA LYS A 42 10.50 -3.60 -0.31
C LYS A 42 9.44 -3.02 -1.26
N SER A 43 9.76 -1.88 -1.88
CA SER A 43 8.88 -1.22 -2.84
C SER A 43 8.68 -2.06 -4.11
N TYR A 44 9.69 -2.85 -4.52
CA TYR A 44 9.56 -3.79 -5.62
C TYR A 44 8.57 -4.91 -5.27
N ILE A 45 8.69 -5.53 -4.09
CA ILE A 45 7.75 -6.59 -3.65
C ILE A 45 6.32 -6.04 -3.56
N ALA A 46 6.14 -4.87 -2.94
CA ALA A 46 4.83 -4.22 -2.84
C ALA A 46 4.23 -3.97 -4.23
N THR A 47 5.04 -3.45 -5.15
CA THR A 47 4.63 -3.18 -6.53
C THR A 47 4.30 -4.46 -7.29
N ALA A 48 5.09 -5.52 -7.13
CA ALA A 48 4.84 -6.82 -7.78
C ALA A 48 3.52 -7.44 -7.29
N LEU A 49 3.24 -7.38 -5.99
CA LEU A 49 1.96 -7.81 -5.43
C LEU A 49 0.79 -6.95 -5.94
N GLY A 50 0.96 -5.63 -6.00
CA GLY A 50 -0.02 -4.72 -6.58
C GLY A 50 -0.29 -5.01 -8.06
N TYR A 51 0.75 -5.25 -8.85
CA TYR A 51 0.62 -5.63 -10.25
C TYR A 51 -0.11 -6.97 -10.39
N ARG A 52 0.20 -7.96 -9.56
CA ARG A 52 -0.51 -9.24 -9.52
C ARG A 52 -1.99 -9.07 -9.15
N ALA A 53 -2.31 -8.14 -8.24
CA ALA A 53 -3.69 -7.82 -7.88
C ALA A 53 -4.44 -7.19 -9.07
N CYS A 54 -3.82 -6.26 -9.80
CA CYS A 54 -4.37 -5.73 -11.04
C CYS A 54 -4.64 -6.84 -12.07
N GLN A 55 -3.72 -7.80 -12.24
CA GLN A 55 -3.95 -8.95 -13.14
C GLN A 55 -5.14 -9.83 -12.72
N LYS A 56 -5.45 -9.89 -11.42
CA LYS A 56 -6.64 -10.57 -10.90
C LYS A 56 -7.91 -9.68 -10.92
N GLY A 57 -7.86 -8.51 -11.57
CA GLY A 57 -8.99 -7.60 -11.74
C GLY A 57 -9.27 -6.69 -10.54
N MET A 58 -8.36 -6.62 -9.57
CA MET A 58 -8.51 -5.77 -8.38
C MET A 58 -8.09 -4.32 -8.70
N LYS A 59 -8.79 -3.35 -8.10
CA LYS A 59 -8.43 -1.94 -8.10
C LYS A 59 -7.35 -1.69 -7.07
N VAL A 60 -6.16 -1.32 -7.54
CA VAL A 60 -5.02 -1.04 -6.69
C VAL A 60 -4.68 0.45 -6.74
N LEU A 61 -4.42 1.05 -5.59
CA LEU A 61 -3.87 2.39 -5.49
C LEU A 61 -2.49 2.31 -4.86
N TYR A 62 -1.48 2.78 -5.60
CA TYR A 62 -0.13 2.97 -5.08
C TYR A 62 0.09 4.43 -4.73
N ALA A 63 0.63 4.70 -3.55
CA ALA A 63 1.02 6.04 -3.15
C ALA A 63 2.29 6.03 -2.31
N ASN A 64 3.17 7.00 -2.56
CA ASN A 64 4.16 7.39 -1.57
C ASN A 64 3.44 8.05 -0.39
N THR A 65 3.72 7.56 0.82
CA THR A 65 2.97 7.94 2.03
C THR A 65 3.03 9.44 2.32
N ALA A 66 4.22 10.06 2.25
CA ALA A 66 4.38 11.48 2.54
C ALA A 66 3.63 12.36 1.52
N LYS A 67 3.68 11.98 0.23
CA LYS A 67 2.93 12.68 -0.83
C LYS A 67 1.42 12.57 -0.63
N LEU A 68 0.92 11.39 -0.29
CA LEU A 68 -0.51 11.18 -0.03
C LEU A 68 -1.00 12.05 1.13
N MET A 69 -0.26 12.07 2.25
CA MET A 69 -0.61 12.90 3.40
C MET A 69 -0.63 14.40 3.05
N GLY A 70 0.32 14.85 2.25
CA GLY A 70 0.34 16.21 1.70
C GLY A 70 -0.88 16.52 0.82
N GLN A 71 -1.25 15.59 -0.07
CA GLN A 71 -2.44 15.72 -0.92
C GLN A 71 -3.72 15.80 -0.11
N LEU A 72 -3.89 14.96 0.91
CA LEU A 72 -5.05 14.96 1.80
C LEU A 72 -5.14 16.24 2.64
N LYS A 73 -3.99 16.75 3.11
CA LYS A 73 -3.91 18.05 3.79
C LYS A 73 -4.40 19.19 2.90
N VAL A 74 -3.97 19.22 1.63
CA VAL A 74 -4.45 20.21 0.65
C VAL A 74 -5.93 20.02 0.32
N ALA A 75 -6.39 18.78 0.14
CA ALA A 75 -7.79 18.47 -0.11
C ALA A 75 -8.69 18.93 1.05
N LYS A 76 -8.24 18.78 2.30
CA LYS A 76 -8.94 19.28 3.48
C LYS A 76 -9.07 20.80 3.45
N ALA A 77 -7.97 21.51 3.17
CA ALA A 77 -7.98 22.97 3.04
C ALA A 77 -8.91 23.48 1.92
N LYS A 78 -9.10 22.67 0.86
CA LYS A 78 -10.01 22.97 -0.26
C LYS A 78 -11.44 22.45 -0.09
N GLY A 79 -11.75 21.80 1.04
CA GLY A 79 -13.08 21.20 1.28
C GLY A 79 -13.39 19.96 0.42
N SER A 80 -12.37 19.33 -0.18
CA SER A 80 -12.52 18.20 -1.10
C SER A 80 -12.02 16.85 -0.53
N ILE A 81 -11.68 16.79 0.76
CA ILE A 81 -11.08 15.60 1.39
C ILE A 81 -11.96 14.34 1.27
N LEU A 82 -13.28 14.47 1.48
CA LEU A 82 -14.21 13.33 1.40
C LEU A 82 -14.20 12.67 0.01
N ARG A 83 -13.96 13.45 -1.05
CA ARG A 83 -13.83 12.91 -2.40
C ARG A 83 -12.57 12.06 -2.55
N GLU A 84 -11.46 12.48 -1.94
CA GLU A 84 -10.20 11.75 -2.00
C GLU A 84 -10.24 10.48 -1.14
N LEU A 85 -10.79 10.55 0.08
CA LEU A 85 -11.01 9.38 0.94
C LEU A 85 -11.89 8.34 0.23
N LYS A 86 -12.99 8.76 -0.38
CA LYS A 86 -13.86 7.87 -1.16
C LYS A 86 -13.17 7.20 -2.36
N LYS A 87 -12.13 7.81 -2.95
CA LYS A 87 -11.35 7.14 -3.99
C LYS A 87 -10.48 6.04 -3.39
N ILE A 88 -9.90 6.28 -2.22
CA ILE A 88 -9.06 5.32 -1.49
C ILE A 88 -9.92 4.14 -0.99
N GLU A 89 -11.07 4.43 -0.38
CA GLU A 89 -12.07 3.44 0.09
C GLU A 89 -12.46 2.44 -1.01
N ARG A 90 -12.68 2.93 -2.24
CA ARG A 90 -13.12 2.12 -3.39
C ARG A 90 -12.05 1.21 -4.00
N THR A 91 -10.83 1.22 -3.46
CA THR A 91 -9.74 0.37 -3.95
C THR A 91 -9.72 -0.94 -3.15
N ASP A 92 -9.49 -2.06 -3.83
CA ASP A 92 -9.36 -3.35 -3.15
C ASP A 92 -8.04 -3.39 -2.36
N MET A 93 -6.98 -2.78 -2.90
CA MET A 93 -5.65 -2.73 -2.26
C MET A 93 -5.06 -1.31 -2.30
N LEU A 94 -4.68 -0.81 -1.13
CA LEU A 94 -3.89 0.43 -0.97
C LEU A 94 -2.46 0.07 -0.61
N ILE A 95 -1.50 0.53 -1.42
CA ILE A 95 -0.06 0.41 -1.15
C ILE A 95 0.45 1.76 -0.69
N LEU A 96 0.96 1.80 0.55
CA LEU A 96 1.61 2.95 1.16
C LEU A 96 3.13 2.72 1.18
N ASP A 97 3.81 3.24 0.17
CA ASP A 97 5.27 3.16 0.05
C ASP A 97 5.96 4.22 0.92
N ASP A 98 7.21 3.97 1.34
CA ASP A 98 7.96 4.80 2.29
C ASP A 98 7.22 5.07 3.62
N PHE A 99 6.40 4.11 4.06
CA PHE A 99 5.66 4.23 5.31
C PHE A 99 6.61 4.35 6.51
N GLY A 100 6.44 5.41 7.30
CA GLY A 100 7.23 5.65 8.50
C GLY A 100 8.64 6.22 8.27
N ILE A 101 9.05 6.53 7.03
CA ILE A 101 10.32 7.23 6.78
C ILE A 101 10.26 8.67 7.32
N HIS A 102 9.10 9.31 7.18
CA HIS A 102 8.84 10.64 7.74
C HIS A 102 7.81 10.53 8.87
N PRO A 103 8.00 11.25 9.99
CA PRO A 103 7.01 11.27 11.05
C PRO A 103 5.72 11.94 10.55
N PHE A 104 4.57 11.36 10.94
CA PHE A 104 3.27 11.96 10.65
C PHE A 104 3.03 13.16 11.59
N ASP A 105 2.63 14.30 11.02
CA ASP A 105 2.06 15.40 11.80
C ASP A 105 0.66 15.01 12.36
N ALA A 106 0.08 15.85 13.22
CA ALA A 106 -1.22 15.55 13.82
C ALA A 106 -2.32 15.33 12.76
N GLY A 107 -2.29 16.11 11.67
CA GLY A 107 -3.24 15.96 10.57
C GLY A 107 -3.04 14.66 9.80
N GLY A 108 -1.79 14.30 9.51
CA GLY A 108 -1.44 13.05 8.83
C GLY A 108 -1.85 11.82 9.62
N ARG A 109 -1.72 11.84 10.96
CA ARG A 109 -2.21 10.75 11.81
C ARG A 109 -3.72 10.60 11.74
N MET A 110 -4.47 11.70 11.80
CA MET A 110 -5.93 11.65 11.66
C MET A 110 -6.34 11.15 10.27
N ASN A 111 -5.71 11.65 9.21
CA ASN A 111 -6.00 11.18 7.85
C ASN A 111 -5.70 9.68 7.68
N LEU A 112 -4.63 9.16 8.30
CA LEU A 112 -4.32 7.74 8.27
C LEU A 112 -5.38 6.92 9.03
N MET A 113 -5.86 7.40 10.17
CA MET A 113 -6.96 6.75 10.90
C MET A 113 -8.24 6.74 10.08
N ASP A 114 -8.63 7.87 9.46
CA ASP A 114 -9.80 7.94 8.58
C ASP A 114 -9.70 6.90 7.45
N ILE A 115 -8.52 6.75 6.82
CA ILE A 115 -8.29 5.74 5.78
C ILE A 115 -8.45 4.30 6.32
N ILE A 116 -7.95 4.02 7.52
CA ILE A 116 -8.05 2.69 8.12
C ILE A 116 -9.51 2.40 8.47
N GLU A 117 -10.20 3.32 9.14
CA GLU A 117 -11.61 3.16 9.51
C GLU A 117 -12.51 2.96 8.28
N ASP A 118 -12.36 3.79 7.25
CA ASP A 118 -13.14 3.69 6.01
C ASP A 118 -12.93 2.36 5.26
N ARG A 119 -11.77 1.70 5.46
CA ARG A 119 -11.42 0.46 4.75
C ARG A 119 -11.69 -0.82 5.53
N HIS A 120 -11.88 -0.72 6.85
CA HIS A 120 -12.15 -1.86 7.74
C HIS A 120 -13.58 -1.83 8.33
N GLY A 121 -14.31 -0.72 8.17
CA GLY A 121 -15.71 -0.55 8.58
C GLY A 121 -16.74 -1.15 7.64
#